data_AF-A0A1X9MBE5-F1
#
_entry.id   AF-A0A1X9MBE5-F1
#
_cell.length_a   1.000
_cell.length_b   1.000
_cell.length_c   1.000
_cell.angle_alpha   90.00
_cell.angle_beta   90.00
_cell.angle_gamma   90.00
#
_symmetry.space_group_name_H-M   'P 1'
#
loop_
_entity.id
_entity.type
_entity.pdbx_description
1 polymer ?
#
loop_
_entity_poly.entity_id
_entity_poly.type
_entity_poly.pdbx_seq_one_letter_code
_entity_poly.pdbx_strand_id
1 'polypeptide(L)' 'MKRFHVFVEFISGIKIDFTTKSDIRKEMFRQKIDGEDCIVTDDNIVLNVSKIKALKIQKVNRYTA' A
#
# COMPACT_ATOMS: atom_id res chain seq x y z
N MET A 1 -11.69 -3.01 -13.56
CA MET A 1 -11.09 -2.64 -12.26
C MET A 1 -9.70 -3.24 -12.20
N LYS A 2 -8.64 -2.43 -12.09
CA LYS A 2 -7.26 -2.94 -11.93
C LYS A 2 -7.01 -3.05 -10.44
N ARG A 3 -6.75 -4.27 -9.96
CA ARG A 3 -6.29 -4.49 -8.59
C ARG A 3 -4.77 -4.46 -8.56
N PHE A 4 -4.22 -4.18 -7.40
CA PHE A 4 -2.79 -4.16 -7.23
C PHE A 4 -2.44 -4.92 -5.97
N HIS A 5 -1.38 -5.70 -6.05
CA HIS A 5 -0.79 -6.41 -4.95
C HIS A 5 0.36 -5.56 -4.41
N VAL A 6 0.25 -5.15 -3.16
CA VAL A 6 1.17 -4.23 -2.49
C VAL A 6 1.91 -5.01 -1.42
N PHE A 7 3.23 -4.99 -1.54
CA PHE A 7 4.15 -5.56 -0.57
C PHE A 7 4.95 -4.45 0.08
N VAL A 8 4.92 -4.39 1.41
CA VAL A 8 5.59 -3.38 2.22
C VAL A 8 6.48 -4.08 3.24
N GLU A 9 7.78 -3.75 3.23
CA GLU A 9 8.72 -4.13 4.28
C GLU A 9 9.06 -2.89 5.09
N PHE A 10 8.86 -2.94 6.41
CA PHE A 10 9.22 -1.89 7.33
C PHE A 10 10.65 -2.08 7.87
N ILE A 11 11.28 -1.00 8.32
CA ILE A 11 12.62 -1.00 8.92
C ILE A 11 12.67 -1.90 10.17
N SER A 12 11.54 -2.03 10.88
CA SER A 12 11.39 -2.94 12.03
C SER A 12 11.43 -4.44 11.66
N GLY A 13 11.42 -4.77 10.37
CA GLY A 13 11.35 -6.15 9.86
C GLY A 13 9.91 -6.66 9.65
N ILE A 14 8.90 -5.86 10.00
CA ILE A 14 7.49 -6.20 9.72
C ILE A 14 7.26 -6.19 8.21
N LYS A 15 6.57 -7.22 7.71
CA LYS A 15 6.19 -7.35 6.31
C LYS A 15 4.67 -7.38 6.21
N ILE A 16 4.12 -6.50 5.39
CA ILE A 16 2.69 -6.42 5.10
C ILE A 16 2.50 -6.72 3.62
N ASP A 17 1.58 -7.63 3.34
CA ASP A 17 1.20 -8.05 2.00
C ASP A 17 -0.32 -7.93 1.89
N PHE A 18 -0.80 -7.10 0.97
CA PHE A 18 -2.24 -6.90 0.77
C PHE A 18 -2.55 -6.62 -0.71
N THR A 19 -3.75 -7.02 -1.12
CA THR A 19 -4.27 -6.71 -2.46
C THR A 19 -5.33 -5.61 -2.33
N THR A 20 -5.15 -4.52 -3.05
CA THR A 20 -6.13 -3.42 -3.06
C THR A 20 -7.43 -3.89 -3.67
N LYS A 21 -8.56 -3.53 -3.04
CA LYS A 21 -9.89 -3.81 -3.58
C LYS A 21 -10.17 -3.01 -4.85
N SER A 22 -9.60 -1.81 -4.92
CA SER A 22 -9.82 -0.82 -5.99
C SER A 22 -8.54 -0.36 -6.71
N ASP A 23 -8.72 0.45 -7.75
CA ASP A 23 -7.64 1.00 -8.58
C ASP A 23 -6.79 1.97 -7.75
N ILE A 24 -5.51 1.62 -7.49
CA ILE A 24 -4.56 2.38 -6.64
C ILE A 24 -4.53 3.88 -6.93
N ARG A 25 -4.76 4.30 -8.18
CA ARG A 25 -4.65 5.70 -8.59
C ARG A 25 -5.73 6.63 -8.04
N LYS A 26 -6.85 6.11 -7.53
CA LYS A 26 -7.91 6.95 -6.95
C LYS A 26 -7.90 7.00 -5.43
N GLU A 27 -7.28 6.03 -4.75
CA GLU A 27 -7.55 5.82 -3.31
C GLU A 27 -6.30 5.61 -2.44
N MET A 28 -5.09 5.59 -3.00
CA MET A 28 -3.86 5.73 -2.21
C MET A 28 -3.37 7.16 -2.25
N PHE A 29 -3.54 7.89 -1.16
CA PHE A 29 -3.07 9.26 -1.02
C PHE A 29 -2.12 9.41 0.16
N ARG A 30 -1.25 10.41 0.06
CA ARG A 30 -0.37 10.79 1.15
C ARG A 30 -1.10 11.74 2.08
N GLN A 31 -1.04 11.47 3.36
CA GLN A 31 -1.59 12.31 4.42
C GLN A 31 -0.58 12.40 5.56
N LYS A 32 -0.49 13.58 6.18
CA LYS A 32 0.24 13.73 7.42
C LYS A 32 -0.62 13.29 8.60
N ILE A 33 -0.16 12.29 9.34
CA ILE A 33 -0.81 11.77 10.54
C ILE A 33 0.23 11.87 11.66
N ASP A 34 -0.12 12.57 12.74
CA ASP A 34 0.80 12.83 13.86
C ASP A 34 2.14 13.47 13.43
N GLY A 35 2.11 14.29 12.37
CA GLY A 35 3.30 14.95 11.80
C GLY A 35 4.17 14.06 10.91
N GLU A 36 3.85 12.76 10.78
CA GLU A 36 4.55 11.82 9.91
C GLU A 36 3.83 11.69 8.55
N ASP A 37 4.61 11.54 7.47
CA ASP A 37 4.07 11.27 6.14
C ASP A 37 3.60 9.81 6.04
N CYS A 38 2.30 9.62 5.89
CA CYS A 38 1.66 8.32 5.80
C CYS A 38 0.95 8.14 4.44
N ILE A 39 0.93 6.92 3.92
CA ILE A 39 0.09 6.51 2.79
C ILE A 39 -1.15 5.85 3.36
N VAL A 40 -2.31 6.42 3.06
CA VAL A 40 -3.62 5.87 3.45
C VAL A 40 -4.20 5.13 2.25
N THR A 41 -4.74 3.94 2.48
CA THR A 41 -5.39 3.09 1.47
C THR A 41 -6.90 2.99 1.75
N ASP A 42 -7.71 2.58 0.77
CA ASP A 42 -9.16 2.39 0.94
C ASP A 42 -9.52 1.30 1.97
N ASP A 43 -8.62 0.34 2.18
CA ASP A 43 -8.75 -0.75 3.15
C ASP A 43 -8.45 -0.32 4.60
N ASN A 44 -8.45 0.99 4.90
CA ASN A 44 -8.06 1.58 6.19
C ASN A 44 -6.64 1.22 6.64
N ILE A 45 -5.78 0.78 5.72
CA ILE A 45 -4.36 0.55 6.00
C ILE A 45 -3.63 1.88 5.90
N VAL A 46 -2.94 2.23 6.98
CA VAL A 46 -2.09 3.42 7.08
C VAL A 46 -0.64 2.98 7.12
N LEU A 47 0.15 3.38 6.13
CA LEU A 47 1.54 3.01 5.99
C LEU A 47 2.42 4.25 6.22
N ASN A 48 3.14 4.28 7.34
CA ASN A 48 4.08 5.36 7.61
C ASN A 48 5.31 5.24 6.69
N VAL A 49 5.48 6.21 5.78
CA VAL A 49 6.51 6.19 4.73
C VAL A 49 7.91 6.24 5.31
N SER A 50 8.13 6.97 6.40
CA SER A 50 9.42 7.07 7.09
C SER A 50 9.90 5.74 7.65
N LYS A 51 8.98 4.80 7.89
CA LYS A 51 9.27 3.48 8.44
C LYS A 51 9.33 2.39 7.38
N ILE A 52 9.06 2.71 6.10
CA ILE A 52 9.13 1.76 4.99
C ILE A 52 10.59 1.61 4.55
N LYS A 53 11.07 0.36 4.57
CA LYS A 53 12.36 -0.04 4.01
C LYS A 53 12.26 -0.37 2.52
N ALA A 54 11.20 -1.08 2.12
CA ALA A 54 10.95 -1.42 0.73
C ALA A 54 9.45 -1.44 0.42
N LEU A 55 9.08 -0.92 -0.75
CA LEU A 55 7.72 -0.94 -1.27
C LEU A 55 7.73 -1.54 -2.67
N LYS A 56 6.94 -2.59 -2.89
CA LYS A 56 6.76 -3.20 -4.21
C LYS A 56 5.27 -3.24 -4.54
N ILE A 57 4.93 -2.70 -5.69
CA ILE A 57 3.54 -2.69 -6.19
C ILE A 57 3.51 -3.51 -7.46
N GLN A 58 2.70 -4.56 -7.47
CA GLN A 58 2.47 -5.41 -8.63
C GLN A 58 1.04 -5.22 -9.11
N LYS A 59 0.88 -4.98 -10.41
CA LYS A 59 -0.47 -4.92 -10.99
C LYS A 59 -1.03 -6.33 -11.06
N VAL A 60 -2.19 -6.55 -10.46
CA VAL A 60 -2.95 -7.80 -10.63
C VAL A 60 -3.72 -7.66 -11.95
N ASN A 61 -3.17 -8.24 -13.02
CA ASN A 61 -3.95 -8.46 -14.23
C ASN A 61 -4.96 -9.56 -13.91
N ARG A 62 -6.25 -9.31 -14.15
CA ARG A 62 -7.26 -10.38 -14.23
C ARG A 62 -6.88 -11.29 -15.40
N TYR A 63 -6.13 -12.34 -15.14
CA TYR A 63 -6.12 -13.58 -15.92
C TYR A 63 -5.67 -14.70 -14.97
N THR A 64 -6.39 -15.83 -15.00
CA THR A 64 -6.45 -16.96 -14.06
C THR A 64 -7.46 -16.75 -12.92
N ALA A 65 -8.57 -17.49 -12.81
CA ALA A 65 -9.03 -18.73 -13.46
C ALA A 65 -10.39 -18.54 -14.16
#